data_AF-M7Z4I4-F1
#
_entry.id   AF-M7Z4I4-F1
#
_cell.length_a   1.000
_cell.length_b   1.000
_cell.length_c   1.000
_cell.angle_alpha   90.00
_cell.angle_beta   90.00
_cell.angle_gamma   90.00
#
_symmetry.space_group_name_H-M   'P 1'
#
loop_
_entity.id
_entity.type
_entity.pdbx_description
1 polymer ?
#
loop_
_entity_poly.entity_id
_entity_poly.type
_entity_poly.pdbx_seq_one_letter_code
_entity_poly.pdbx_strand_id
1 'polypeptide(L)'
;MEYAKTIAGLFAMLLLGPALATDSDPLQDFCVADLGGKAVSVNGHPCKPMSEAGDDFLFSSKLAKAGNTSTPNGSAVTELDVVEWPGTNTLGVSMNRVDFAPGGTNPPHIHPRATEIGIVMKGELLVGVLGSLDSGNKLYSRMLAVAEWPGTNTLGVSMNRVDFAPGGTNPPHIHPRATEIGIVMKGELLVGILGSLDSGNKLYSRVVRAGETFLIPRGLMHFQFNVGKTEATMVVSFNSQNPSIVFVPLTLFGSNPPIPTPVLTRALRVEAGVVELLKSKFSAGF
;
A
#
# COMPACT_ATOMS: atom_id res chain seq x y z
N MET A 1 -36.18 -21.70 58.63
CA MET A 1 -35.95 -22.44 57.38
C MET A 1 -36.66 -21.68 56.28
N GLU A 2 -35.93 -20.92 55.45
CA GLU A 2 -36.15 -20.91 54.00
C GLU A 2 -34.97 -20.22 53.33
N TYR A 3 -34.50 -20.84 52.26
CA TYR A 3 -33.17 -20.69 51.66
C TYR A 3 -33.03 -19.41 50.86
N ALA A 4 -31.93 -18.68 51.08
CA ALA A 4 -31.43 -17.66 50.19
C ALA A 4 -31.09 -18.28 48.82
N LYS A 5 -31.81 -17.88 47.77
CA LYS A 5 -31.45 -18.18 46.37
C LYS A 5 -30.77 -16.94 45.78
N THR A 6 -29.46 -16.82 46.01
CA THR A 6 -28.63 -15.91 45.23
C THR A 6 -28.38 -16.56 43.88
N ILE A 7 -29.15 -16.15 42.87
CA ILE A 7 -28.89 -16.51 41.48
C ILE A 7 -27.64 -15.72 41.05
N ALA A 8 -26.49 -16.38 41.06
CA ALA A 8 -25.30 -15.89 40.39
C ALA A 8 -25.52 -16.01 38.88
N GLY A 9 -26.14 -14.98 38.29
CA GLY A 9 -26.23 -14.83 36.84
C GLY A 9 -24.85 -14.49 36.30
N LEU A 10 -24.19 -15.49 35.70
CA LEU A 10 -22.96 -15.28 34.94
C LEU A 10 -23.33 -14.51 33.66
N PHE A 11 -23.20 -13.18 33.69
CA PHE A 11 -23.28 -12.36 32.48
C PHE A 11 -22.04 -12.65 31.64
N ALA A 12 -22.15 -13.61 30.71
CA ALA A 12 -21.24 -13.71 29.59
C ALA A 12 -21.53 -12.51 28.67
N MET A 13 -20.80 -11.40 28.90
CA MET A 13 -20.78 -10.28 27.98
C MET A 13 -20.12 -10.77 26.68
N LEU A 14 -20.94 -11.28 25.75
CA LEU A 14 -20.51 -11.53 24.38
C LEU A 14 -20.21 -10.16 23.78
N LEU A 15 -18.94 -9.74 23.86
CA LEU A 15 -18.44 -8.60 23.09
C LEU A 15 -18.52 -9.00 21.61
N LEU A 16 -19.69 -8.77 21.00
CA LEU A 16 -19.82 -8.66 19.56
C LEU A 16 -18.99 -7.43 19.15
N GLY A 17 -17.70 -7.65 18.95
CA GLY A 17 -16.85 -6.66 18.28
C GLY A 17 -17.50 -6.30 16.95
N PRO A 18 -17.44 -5.02 16.52
CA PRO A 18 -17.93 -4.65 15.21
C PRO A 18 -17.27 -5.55 14.16
N ALA A 19 -18.08 -6.17 13.30
CA ALA A 19 -17.56 -6.87 12.14
C ALA A 19 -16.83 -5.85 11.27
N LEU A 20 -15.50 -5.90 11.30
CA LEU A 20 -14.68 -5.10 10.40
C LEU A 20 -14.82 -5.69 9.00
N ALA A 21 -15.32 -4.89 8.06
CA ALA A 21 -15.54 -5.31 6.68
C ALA A 21 -14.28 -5.18 5.80
N THR A 22 -13.10 -5.08 6.41
CA THR A 22 -11.81 -4.97 5.72
C THR A 22 -11.01 -6.26 5.91
N ASP A 23 -10.02 -6.47 5.05
CA ASP A 23 -9.04 -7.54 5.23
C ASP A 23 -8.40 -7.46 6.62
N SER A 24 -8.07 -8.63 7.18
CA SER A 24 -7.39 -8.71 8.48
C SER A 24 -5.98 -8.15 8.38
N ASP A 25 -5.55 -7.43 9.41
CA ASP A 25 -4.18 -6.92 9.49
C ASP A 25 -3.16 -8.09 9.50
N PRO A 26 -1.99 -7.91 8.87
CA PRO A 26 -0.95 -8.93 8.89
C PRO A 26 -0.39 -9.10 10.31
N LEU A 27 -0.02 -10.34 10.66
CA LEU A 27 0.57 -10.70 11.95
C LEU A 27 2.10 -10.86 11.90
N GLN A 28 2.70 -10.69 10.72
CA GLN A 28 4.12 -10.80 10.43
C GLN A 28 4.44 -10.01 9.16
N ASP A 29 5.72 -9.82 8.84
CA ASP A 29 6.14 -9.07 7.64
C ASP A 29 5.54 -9.61 6.34
N PHE A 30 5.57 -10.94 6.17
CA PHE A 30 5.24 -11.59 4.90
C PHE A 30 4.49 -12.92 5.12
N CYS A 31 3.50 -13.17 4.27
CA CYS A 31 2.79 -14.44 4.17
C CYS A 31 2.40 -14.70 2.71
N VAL A 32 3.37 -15.05 1.86
CA VAL A 32 3.12 -15.30 0.43
C VAL A 32 2.13 -16.45 0.27
N ALA A 33 1.03 -16.24 -0.46
CA ALA A 33 -0.02 -17.26 -0.59
C ALA A 33 0.50 -18.58 -1.20
N ASP A 34 0.15 -19.69 -0.55
CA ASP A 34 0.21 -21.02 -1.13
C ASP A 34 -1.08 -21.31 -1.89
N LEU A 35 -0.98 -21.25 -3.21
CA LEU A 35 -2.06 -21.51 -4.15
C LEU A 35 -2.10 -22.97 -4.62
N GLY A 36 -1.38 -23.88 -3.95
CA GLY A 36 -1.38 -25.29 -4.28
C GLY A 36 -2.76 -25.92 -4.11
N GLY A 37 -3.25 -26.66 -5.10
CA GLY A 37 -4.59 -27.27 -5.09
C GLY A 37 -4.86 -28.34 -4.01
N LYS A 38 -3.87 -28.65 -3.15
CA LYS A 38 -4.00 -29.53 -1.98
C LYS A 38 -3.83 -28.79 -0.65
N ALA A 39 -3.61 -27.48 -0.68
CA ALA A 39 -3.45 -26.68 0.52
C ALA A 39 -4.75 -26.63 1.33
N VAL A 40 -4.63 -26.50 2.66
CA VAL A 40 -5.79 -26.36 3.54
C VAL A 40 -6.53 -25.06 3.23
N SER A 41 -7.86 -25.13 3.14
CA SER A 41 -8.69 -23.95 2.94
C SER A 41 -8.92 -23.22 4.26
N VAL A 42 -8.64 -21.92 4.28
CA VAL A 42 -8.84 -21.01 5.41
C VAL A 42 -9.48 -19.71 4.92
N ASN A 43 -9.78 -18.76 5.83
CA ASN A 43 -10.07 -17.40 5.40
C ASN A 43 -8.80 -16.78 4.78
N GLY A 44 -8.85 -16.38 3.52
CA GLY A 44 -7.65 -16.03 2.73
C GLY A 44 -6.92 -17.26 2.21
N HIS A 45 -5.60 -17.27 2.30
CA HIS A 45 -4.75 -18.40 1.87
C HIS A 45 -3.70 -18.75 2.91
N PRO A 46 -3.33 -20.05 3.05
CA PRO A 46 -2.16 -20.44 3.83
C PRO A 46 -0.89 -19.82 3.23
N CYS A 47 0.14 -19.63 4.06
CA CYS A 47 1.42 -19.06 3.63
C CYS A 47 2.39 -20.16 3.15
N LYS A 48 3.19 -19.88 2.14
CA LYS A 48 4.40 -20.67 1.83
C LYS A 48 5.46 -20.47 2.93
N PRO A 49 6.35 -21.45 3.16
CA PRO A 49 7.57 -21.23 3.93
C PRO A 49 8.40 -20.10 3.31
N MET A 50 8.95 -19.19 4.14
CA MET A 50 9.74 -18.06 3.63
C MET A 50 11.01 -18.49 2.88
N SER A 51 11.53 -19.69 3.15
CA SER A 51 12.63 -20.28 2.39
C SER A 51 12.30 -20.57 0.91
N GLU A 52 11.00 -20.63 0.57
CA GLU A 52 10.50 -20.95 -0.77
C GLU A 52 9.90 -19.74 -1.49
N ALA A 53 9.78 -18.59 -0.81
CA ALA A 53 9.14 -17.38 -1.35
C ALA A 53 9.98 -16.66 -2.43
N GLY A 54 11.30 -16.85 -2.41
CA GLY A 54 12.24 -16.10 -3.24
C GLY A 54 12.31 -14.62 -2.85
N ASP A 55 12.87 -13.79 -3.74
CA ASP A 55 13.17 -12.37 -3.46
C ASP A 55 12.31 -11.38 -4.26
N ASP A 56 11.54 -11.89 -5.22
CA ASP A 56 10.77 -11.07 -6.17
C ASP A 56 9.28 -10.98 -5.84
N PHE A 57 8.79 -11.64 -4.79
CA PHE A 57 7.34 -11.73 -4.51
C PHE A 57 6.67 -10.38 -4.22
N LEU A 58 7.45 -9.35 -3.87
CA LEU A 58 6.99 -7.97 -3.65
C LEU A 58 6.95 -7.13 -4.94
N PHE A 59 7.26 -7.72 -6.10
CA PHE A 59 7.30 -7.03 -7.39
C PHE A 59 6.49 -7.79 -8.45
N SER A 60 5.89 -7.07 -9.40
CA SER A 60 5.20 -7.68 -10.53
C SER A 60 5.31 -6.84 -11.80
N SER A 61 5.19 -7.49 -12.95
CA SER A 61 5.17 -6.85 -14.28
C SER A 61 3.90 -7.16 -15.06
N LYS A 62 2.92 -7.84 -14.44
CA LYS A 62 1.71 -8.33 -15.11
C LYS A 62 0.84 -7.20 -15.70
N LEU A 63 0.86 -6.01 -15.09
CA LEU A 63 0.11 -4.83 -15.57
C LEU A 63 0.85 -3.99 -16.60
N ALA A 64 2.09 -4.36 -16.96
CA ALA A 64 2.93 -3.58 -17.86
C ALA A 64 2.40 -3.54 -19.30
N LYS A 65 1.58 -4.52 -19.70
CA LYS A 65 1.01 -4.62 -21.06
C LYS A 65 -0.48 -4.31 -21.05
N ALA A 66 -0.96 -3.71 -22.13
CA ALA A 66 -2.37 -3.47 -22.34
C ALA A 66 -3.13 -4.79 -22.60
N GLY A 67 -4.36 -4.88 -22.07
CA GLY A 67 -5.29 -5.97 -22.37
C GLY A 67 -5.89 -5.89 -23.77
N ASN A 68 -6.44 -7.01 -24.27
CA ASN A 68 -7.13 -7.05 -25.57
C ASN A 68 -8.56 -6.52 -25.44
N THR A 69 -8.82 -5.32 -25.95
CA THR A 69 -10.13 -4.65 -25.89
C THR A 69 -11.12 -5.09 -26.96
N SER A 70 -10.79 -6.09 -27.77
CA SER A 70 -11.71 -6.70 -28.76
C SER A 70 -12.74 -7.61 -28.08
N THR A 71 -13.52 -7.02 -27.17
CA THR A 71 -14.56 -7.67 -26.38
C THR A 71 -15.91 -7.00 -26.64
N PRO A 72 -17.05 -7.64 -26.33
CA PRO A 72 -18.37 -7.01 -26.48
C PRO A 72 -18.52 -5.68 -25.73
N ASN A 73 -17.82 -5.53 -24.60
CA ASN A 73 -17.81 -4.30 -23.81
C ASN A 73 -16.83 -3.25 -24.36
N GLY A 74 -15.92 -3.62 -25.26
CA GLY A 74 -14.85 -2.75 -25.72
C GLY A 74 -13.82 -2.43 -24.63
N SER A 75 -13.72 -3.26 -23.59
CA SER A 75 -12.79 -3.09 -22.48
C SER A 75 -12.16 -4.42 -22.07
N ALA A 76 -11.02 -4.35 -21.38
CA ALA A 76 -10.30 -5.51 -20.87
C ALA A 76 -9.79 -5.22 -19.45
N VAL A 77 -10.13 -6.09 -18.51
CA VAL A 77 -9.60 -6.08 -17.14
C VAL A 77 -8.43 -7.04 -17.07
N THR A 78 -7.28 -6.57 -16.63
CA THR A 78 -6.13 -7.39 -16.25
C THR A 78 -6.02 -7.36 -14.74
N GLU A 79 -6.31 -8.49 -14.10
CA GLU A 79 -6.34 -8.61 -12.65
C GLU A 79 -4.93 -8.77 -12.07
N LEU A 80 -4.75 -8.24 -10.85
CA LEU A 80 -3.56 -8.44 -10.03
C LEU A 80 -3.97 -8.58 -8.55
N ASP A 81 -4.92 -9.48 -8.30
CA ASP A 81 -5.37 -9.89 -6.98
C ASP A 81 -4.41 -10.92 -6.35
N VAL A 82 -4.80 -11.55 -5.23
CA VAL A 82 -3.95 -12.53 -4.53
C VAL A 82 -3.65 -13.79 -5.35
N VAL A 83 -4.54 -14.15 -6.29
CA VAL A 83 -4.33 -15.30 -7.17
C VAL A 83 -3.26 -14.96 -8.20
N GLU A 84 -3.31 -13.76 -8.74
CA GLU A 84 -2.35 -13.29 -9.73
C GLU A 84 -1.04 -12.76 -9.11
N TRP A 85 -1.08 -12.28 -7.87
CA TRP A 85 0.07 -11.77 -7.11
C TRP A 85 0.06 -12.28 -5.66
N PRO A 86 0.59 -13.51 -5.43
CA PRO A 86 0.57 -14.16 -4.12
C PRO A 86 1.23 -13.39 -2.97
N GLY A 87 2.12 -12.44 -3.30
CA GLY A 87 2.79 -11.57 -2.32
C GLY A 87 1.83 -10.61 -1.61
N THR A 88 0.63 -10.35 -2.16
CA THR A 88 -0.39 -9.46 -1.57
C THR A 88 -1.18 -10.08 -0.42
N ASN A 89 -1.08 -11.39 -0.22
CA ASN A 89 -1.83 -12.09 0.82
C ASN A 89 -1.56 -11.49 2.20
N THR A 90 -2.62 -11.32 3.00
CA THR A 90 -2.65 -10.65 4.33
C THR A 90 -2.41 -9.13 4.33
N LEU A 91 -2.02 -8.52 3.20
CA LEU A 91 -1.58 -7.13 3.18
C LEU A 91 -2.70 -6.12 2.85
N GLY A 92 -3.91 -6.60 2.52
CA GLY A 92 -5.11 -5.79 2.38
C GLY A 92 -5.08 -4.79 1.22
N VAL A 93 -4.37 -5.12 0.15
CA VAL A 93 -4.27 -4.35 -1.11
C VAL A 93 -4.23 -5.29 -2.30
N SER A 94 -4.69 -4.83 -3.45
CA SER A 94 -4.53 -5.47 -4.76
C SER A 94 -4.58 -4.39 -5.85
N MET A 95 -4.33 -4.76 -7.10
CA MET A 95 -4.47 -3.85 -8.25
C MET A 95 -5.18 -4.55 -9.40
N ASN A 96 -5.69 -3.75 -10.34
CA ASN A 96 -6.03 -4.19 -11.68
C ASN A 96 -5.72 -3.06 -12.66
N ARG A 97 -5.61 -3.42 -13.95
CA ARG A 97 -5.54 -2.48 -15.06
C ARG A 97 -6.79 -2.65 -15.91
N VAL A 98 -7.38 -1.55 -16.36
CA VAL A 98 -8.47 -1.59 -17.34
C VAL A 98 -8.09 -0.79 -18.58
N ASP A 99 -8.08 -1.44 -19.73
CA ASP A 99 -7.89 -0.80 -21.04
C ASP A 99 -9.24 -0.69 -21.75
N PHE A 100 -9.46 0.43 -22.46
CA PHE A 100 -10.71 0.74 -23.16
C PHE A 100 -10.43 1.03 -24.65
N ALA A 101 -11.22 0.43 -25.54
CA ALA A 101 -11.36 0.88 -26.92
C ALA A 101 -12.20 2.16 -26.98
N PRO A 102 -12.11 2.97 -28.06
CA PRO A 102 -13.00 4.11 -28.26
C PRO A 102 -14.48 3.70 -28.17
N GLY A 103 -15.24 4.35 -27.29
CA GLY A 103 -16.64 4.02 -27.02
C GLY A 103 -16.89 2.78 -26.15
N GLY A 104 -15.82 2.10 -25.70
CA GLY A 104 -15.91 0.97 -24.79
C GLY A 104 -16.35 1.38 -23.38
N THR A 105 -16.81 0.39 -22.61
CA THR A 105 -17.31 0.57 -21.25
C THR A 105 -16.81 -0.53 -20.32
N ASN A 106 -16.61 -0.18 -19.04
CA ASN A 106 -16.58 -1.15 -17.97
C ASN A 106 -17.96 -1.02 -17.31
N PRO A 107 -18.89 -1.97 -17.56
CA PRO A 107 -20.30 -1.78 -17.25
C PRO A 107 -20.54 -1.56 -15.75
N PRO A 108 -21.74 -1.08 -15.35
CA PRO A 108 -22.07 -0.90 -13.94
C PRO A 108 -21.77 -2.16 -13.10
N HIS A 109 -20.92 -2.01 -12.08
CA HIS A 109 -20.44 -3.09 -11.22
C HIS A 109 -20.23 -2.61 -9.78
N ILE A 110 -19.97 -3.55 -8.87
CA ILE A 110 -19.74 -3.30 -7.44
C ILE A 110 -18.59 -4.18 -6.95
N HIS A 111 -17.74 -3.61 -6.08
CA HIS A 111 -16.77 -4.36 -5.28
C HIS A 111 -17.34 -4.58 -3.87
N PRO A 112 -17.75 -5.82 -3.49
CA PRO A 112 -18.51 -6.04 -2.27
C PRO A 112 -17.70 -5.89 -0.97
N ARG A 113 -16.38 -5.78 -1.06
CA ARG A 113 -15.46 -5.81 0.10
C ARG A 113 -14.32 -4.78 0.02
N ALA A 114 -14.38 -3.84 -0.91
CA ALA A 114 -13.30 -2.87 -1.09
C ALA A 114 -13.80 -1.54 -1.63
N THR A 115 -13.21 -0.45 -1.15
CA THR A 115 -13.19 0.83 -1.86
C THR A 115 -12.17 0.76 -2.99
N GLU A 116 -12.49 1.33 -4.15
CA GLU A 116 -11.54 1.48 -5.27
C GLU A 116 -10.97 2.90 -5.32
N ILE A 117 -9.66 3.02 -5.55
CA ILE A 117 -9.01 4.28 -5.91
C ILE A 117 -8.21 4.08 -7.20
N GLY A 118 -8.46 4.92 -8.20
CA GLY A 118 -7.92 4.75 -9.55
C GLY A 118 -7.33 6.03 -10.12
N ILE A 119 -6.45 5.85 -11.11
CA ILE A 119 -5.86 6.94 -11.90
C ILE A 119 -6.01 6.66 -13.40
N VAL A 120 -6.42 7.67 -14.17
CA VAL A 120 -6.41 7.59 -15.63
C VAL A 120 -4.98 7.79 -16.12
N MET A 121 -4.43 6.74 -16.73
CA MET A 121 -3.04 6.71 -17.21
C MET A 121 -2.89 7.41 -18.57
N LYS A 122 -3.91 7.31 -19.43
CA LYS A 122 -3.94 7.83 -20.80
C LYS A 122 -5.38 7.93 -21.29
N GLY A 123 -5.66 8.97 -22.08
CA GLY A 123 -6.98 9.18 -22.68
C GLY A 123 -7.94 9.87 -21.73
N GLU A 124 -9.23 9.79 -22.06
CA GLU A 124 -10.30 10.47 -21.35
C GLU A 124 -11.37 9.44 -20.98
N LEU A 125 -11.70 9.35 -19.69
CA LEU A 125 -12.72 8.45 -19.19
C LEU A 125 -13.79 9.23 -18.42
N LEU A 126 -15.05 9.01 -18.79
CA LEU A 126 -16.19 9.39 -17.98
C LEU A 126 -16.32 8.38 -16.84
N VAL A 127 -16.12 8.83 -15.60
CA VAL A 127 -16.27 7.99 -14.42
C VAL A 127 -17.52 8.42 -13.65
N GLY A 128 -18.33 7.45 -13.23
CA GLY A 128 -19.58 7.65 -12.52
C GLY A 128 -19.68 6.78 -11.27
N VAL A 129 -20.04 7.38 -10.14
CA VAL A 129 -20.32 6.70 -8.87
C VAL A 129 -21.79 6.93 -8.50
N LEU A 130 -22.52 5.86 -8.22
CA LEU A 130 -23.92 5.93 -7.79
C LEU A 130 -23.97 5.86 -6.26
N GLY A 131 -24.50 6.91 -5.63
CA GLY A 131 -24.73 6.90 -4.20
C GLY A 131 -25.87 5.96 -3.78
N SER A 132 -25.91 5.59 -2.51
CA SER A 132 -27.00 4.78 -1.93
C SER A 132 -28.29 5.58 -1.76
N LEU A 133 -29.34 4.93 -1.23
CA LEU A 133 -30.62 5.55 -0.92
C LEU A 133 -30.47 6.78 0.00
N ASP A 134 -29.58 6.72 0.99
CA ASP A 134 -29.33 7.82 1.94
C ASP A 134 -28.78 9.08 1.25
N SER A 135 -28.15 8.90 0.08
CA SER A 135 -27.65 9.97 -0.77
C SER A 135 -28.57 10.28 -1.95
N GLY A 136 -29.79 9.73 -1.95
CA GLY A 136 -30.82 9.94 -2.97
C GLY A 136 -30.62 9.16 -4.27
N ASN A 137 -29.85 8.07 -4.28
CA ASN A 137 -29.51 7.29 -5.48
C ASN A 137 -28.92 8.15 -6.61
N LYS A 138 -28.15 9.18 -6.24
CA LYS A 138 -27.64 10.18 -7.18
C LYS A 138 -26.40 9.67 -7.93
N LEU A 139 -26.35 9.90 -9.24
CA LEU A 139 -25.15 9.72 -10.05
C LEU A 139 -24.20 10.91 -9.88
N TYR A 140 -22.98 10.62 -9.45
CA TYR A 140 -21.85 11.53 -9.43
C TYR A 140 -20.93 11.17 -10.59
N SER A 141 -21.02 11.90 -11.70
CA SER A 141 -20.14 11.69 -12.86
C SER A 141 -19.35 12.93 -13.24
N ARG A 142 -18.07 12.72 -13.56
CA ARG A 142 -17.13 13.75 -13.98
C ARG A 142 -16.07 13.16 -14.93
N MET A 143 -15.57 14.00 -15.82
CA MET A 143 -14.30 13.75 -16.49
C MET A 143 -13.18 13.97 -15.46
N LEU A 144 -12.29 12.99 -15.29
CA LEU A 144 -11.25 13.06 -14.27
C LEU A 144 -10.15 14.05 -14.69
N ALA A 145 -10.00 15.13 -13.93
CA ALA A 145 -8.88 16.08 -13.97
C ALA A 145 -8.42 16.38 -12.53
N VAL A 146 -7.11 16.48 -12.30
CA VAL A 146 -6.47 16.48 -10.97
C VAL A 146 -6.94 17.66 -10.11
N ALA A 147 -7.63 17.36 -9.01
CA ALA A 147 -7.96 18.30 -7.93
C ALA A 147 -8.01 17.54 -6.60
N GLU A 148 -7.78 18.23 -5.48
CA GLU A 148 -7.84 17.69 -4.12
C GLU A 148 -9.15 16.92 -3.88
N TRP A 149 -9.04 15.73 -3.27
CA TRP A 149 -10.10 14.73 -3.26
C TRP A 149 -10.67 14.49 -1.84
N PRO A 150 -11.60 15.34 -1.35
CA PRO A 150 -12.20 15.17 -0.02
C PRO A 150 -13.06 13.90 0.10
N GLY A 151 -13.40 13.27 -1.04
CA GLY A 151 -14.24 12.09 -1.11
C GLY A 151 -13.66 10.82 -0.47
N THR A 152 -12.37 10.80 -0.11
CA THR A 152 -11.72 9.63 0.52
C THR A 152 -11.95 9.53 2.03
N ASN A 153 -12.54 10.56 2.66
CA ASN A 153 -12.83 10.53 4.09
C ASN A 153 -13.72 9.32 4.44
N THR A 154 -13.34 8.58 5.47
CA THR A 154 -13.98 7.34 5.95
C THR A 154 -13.96 6.16 4.97
N LEU A 155 -13.28 6.27 3.80
CA LEU A 155 -13.25 5.21 2.80
C LEU A 155 -12.01 4.30 2.87
N GLY A 156 -11.07 4.61 3.78
CA GLY A 156 -9.91 3.76 4.04
C GLY A 156 -8.88 3.69 2.92
N VAL A 157 -8.87 4.64 1.99
CA VAL A 157 -7.91 4.69 0.87
C VAL A 157 -7.34 6.08 0.64
N SER A 158 -6.11 6.15 0.14
CA SER A 158 -5.48 7.38 -0.33
C SER A 158 -4.48 7.07 -1.46
N MET A 159 -4.10 8.07 -2.24
CA MET A 159 -3.19 7.91 -3.37
C MET A 159 -2.25 9.12 -3.48
N ASN A 160 -0.98 8.86 -3.77
CA ASN A 160 0.05 9.88 -3.99
C ASN A 160 0.69 9.71 -5.37
N ARG A 161 1.07 10.84 -5.96
CA ARG A 161 1.99 10.89 -7.10
C ARG A 161 3.33 11.44 -6.62
N VAL A 162 4.42 10.82 -7.06
CA VAL A 162 5.78 11.28 -6.77
C VAL A 162 6.57 11.38 -8.08
N ASP A 163 7.17 12.54 -8.30
CA ASP A 163 8.04 12.83 -9.44
C ASP A 163 9.49 12.99 -8.96
N PHE A 164 10.42 12.32 -9.63
CA PHE A 164 11.84 12.28 -9.27
C PHE A 164 12.68 12.88 -10.39
N ALA A 165 13.48 13.89 -10.07
CA ALA A 165 14.61 14.29 -10.92
C ALA A 165 15.64 13.14 -11.03
N PRO A 166 16.52 13.13 -12.05
CA PRO A 166 17.65 12.20 -12.11
C PRO A 166 18.47 12.21 -10.82
N GLY A 167 18.74 11.04 -10.23
CA GLY A 167 19.43 10.92 -8.93
C GLY A 167 18.61 11.37 -7.72
N GLY A 168 17.34 11.74 -7.89
CA GLY A 168 16.43 12.07 -6.80
C GLY A 168 16.10 10.85 -5.94
N THR A 169 15.83 11.09 -4.66
CA THR A 169 15.46 10.04 -3.70
C THR A 169 14.20 10.41 -2.94
N ASN A 170 13.36 9.41 -2.70
CA ASN A 170 12.45 9.41 -1.59
C ASN A 170 13.18 8.65 -0.48
N PRO A 171 13.69 9.37 0.54
CA PRO A 171 14.64 8.80 1.49
C PRO A 171 13.98 7.68 2.31
N PRO A 172 14.76 6.87 3.05
CA PRO A 172 14.21 5.83 3.91
C PRO A 172 13.07 6.35 4.79
N HIS A 173 11.88 5.77 4.63
CA HIS A 173 10.68 6.16 5.37
C HIS A 173 9.79 4.95 5.65
N ILE A 174 8.78 5.18 6.49
CA ILE A 174 7.80 4.19 6.92
C ILE A 174 6.40 4.79 6.86
N HIS A 175 5.43 3.96 6.47
CA HIS A 175 4.00 4.20 6.58
C HIS A 175 3.41 3.35 7.72
N PRO A 176 3.28 3.88 8.96
CA PRO A 176 2.86 3.09 10.12
C PRO A 176 1.39 2.63 10.07
N ARG A 177 0.55 3.24 9.23
CA ARG A 177 -0.89 2.96 9.18
C ARG A 177 -1.38 2.37 7.86
N ALA A 178 -0.50 2.10 6.89
CA ALA A 178 -0.92 1.57 5.60
C ALA A 178 0.12 0.65 4.97
N THR A 179 -0.39 -0.39 4.32
CA THR A 179 0.31 -1.04 3.21
C THR A 179 0.27 -0.10 2.01
N GLU A 180 1.37 0.00 1.28
CA GLU A 180 1.50 0.76 0.05
C GLU A 180 1.62 -0.18 -1.15
N ILE A 181 0.89 0.12 -2.21
CA ILE A 181 1.01 -0.56 -3.50
C ILE A 181 1.24 0.48 -4.60
N GLY A 182 2.22 0.25 -5.46
CA GLY A 182 2.70 1.27 -6.39
C GLY A 182 2.90 0.77 -7.80
N ILE A 183 2.78 1.69 -8.76
CA ILE A 183 3.13 1.50 -10.17
C ILE A 183 4.08 2.61 -10.64
N VAL A 184 5.14 2.24 -11.36
CA VAL A 184 6.00 3.21 -12.03
C VAL A 184 5.32 3.64 -13.32
N MET A 185 5.13 4.94 -13.49
CA MET A 185 4.47 5.55 -14.65
C MET A 185 5.45 5.83 -15.79
N LYS A 186 6.66 6.26 -15.43
CA LYS A 186 7.71 6.74 -16.33
C LYS A 186 9.07 6.53 -15.65
N GLY A 187 10.10 6.25 -16.45
CA GLY A 187 11.48 6.13 -15.98
C GLY A 187 11.78 4.81 -15.27
N GLU A 188 12.84 4.81 -14.46
CA GLU A 188 13.35 3.64 -13.75
C GLU A 188 13.67 4.03 -12.30
N LEU A 189 13.07 3.33 -11.34
CA LEU A 189 13.28 3.55 -9.91
C LEU A 189 13.88 2.30 -9.28
N LEU A 190 15.00 2.45 -8.56
CA LEU A 190 15.39 1.44 -7.59
C LEU A 190 14.45 1.56 -6.39
N VAL A 191 13.64 0.53 -6.16
CA VAL A 191 12.79 0.41 -4.98
C VAL A 191 13.44 -0.59 -4.03
N GLY A 192 13.61 -0.20 -2.77
CA GLY A 192 14.17 -1.06 -1.72
C GLY A 192 13.25 -1.13 -0.52
N ILE A 193 13.03 -2.34 -0.01
CA ILE A 193 12.15 -2.66 1.12
C ILE A 193 12.97 -3.46 2.13
N LEU A 194 13.01 -3.01 3.37
CA LEU A 194 13.74 -3.64 4.45
C LEU A 194 12.76 -4.43 5.33
N GLY A 195 13.00 -5.73 5.41
CA GLY A 195 12.31 -6.60 6.37
C GLY A 195 12.65 -6.24 7.82
N SER A 196 11.80 -6.66 8.76
CA SER A 196 12.06 -6.54 10.19
C SER A 196 13.19 -7.48 10.67
N LEU A 197 13.45 -7.46 11.98
CA LEU A 197 14.39 -8.39 12.61
C LEU A 197 13.98 -9.86 12.42
N ASP A 198 12.68 -10.15 12.40
CA ASP A 198 12.16 -11.51 12.24
C ASP A 198 12.41 -12.06 10.83
N SER A 199 12.53 -11.17 9.85
CA SER A 199 12.96 -11.49 8.49
C SER A 199 14.46 -11.21 8.24
N GLY A 200 15.24 -11.04 9.30
CA GLY A 200 16.69 -10.90 9.25
C GLY A 200 17.20 -9.55 8.73
N ASN A 201 16.39 -8.49 8.82
CA ASN A 201 16.65 -7.18 8.23
C ASN A 201 16.99 -7.25 6.73
N LYS A 202 16.40 -8.22 6.01
CA LYS A 202 16.73 -8.49 4.61
C LYS A 202 16.26 -7.32 3.73
N LEU A 203 17.12 -6.89 2.81
CA LEU A 203 16.77 -5.94 1.76
C LEU A 203 16.20 -6.68 0.55
N TYR A 204 14.96 -6.37 0.20
CA TYR A 204 14.33 -6.74 -1.06
C TYR A 204 14.40 -5.52 -1.97
N SER A 205 15.07 -5.64 -3.12
CA SER A 205 15.23 -4.48 -4.00
C SER A 205 15.25 -4.85 -5.46
N ARG A 206 14.69 -3.97 -6.29
CA ARG A 206 14.62 -4.14 -7.74
C ARG A 206 14.60 -2.77 -8.42
N VAL A 207 15.19 -2.69 -9.62
CA VAL A 207 14.93 -1.59 -10.54
C VAL A 207 13.59 -1.84 -11.21
N VAL A 208 12.59 -1.05 -10.82
CA VAL A 208 11.21 -1.08 -11.29
C VAL A 208 11.03 -0.06 -12.41
N ARG A 209 10.45 -0.49 -13.52
CA ARG A 209 10.27 0.31 -14.75
C ARG A 209 8.82 0.64 -15.01
N ALA A 210 8.60 1.58 -15.94
CA ALA A 210 7.26 1.96 -16.38
C ALA A 210 6.34 0.75 -16.65
N GLY A 211 5.18 0.72 -15.99
CA GLY A 211 4.19 -0.34 -16.04
C GLY A 211 4.39 -1.48 -15.03
N GLU A 212 5.54 -1.58 -14.37
CA GLU A 212 5.80 -2.54 -13.30
C GLU A 212 5.31 -2.02 -11.95
N THR A 213 4.94 -2.95 -11.07
CA THR A 213 4.36 -2.69 -9.76
C THR A 213 5.23 -3.22 -8.62
N PHE A 214 5.08 -2.61 -7.45
CA PHE A 214 5.73 -3.02 -6.21
C PHE A 214 4.76 -2.94 -5.03
N LEU A 215 5.06 -3.68 -3.97
CA LEU A 215 4.24 -3.80 -2.77
C LEU A 215 5.10 -3.60 -1.52
N ILE A 216 4.64 -2.75 -0.61
CA ILE A 216 5.35 -2.43 0.63
C ILE A 216 4.43 -2.71 1.82
N PRO A 217 4.71 -3.75 2.61
CA PRO A 217 3.94 -4.05 3.81
C PRO A 217 3.92 -2.89 4.81
N ARG A 218 2.78 -2.73 5.49
CA ARG A 218 2.59 -1.72 6.53
C ARG A 218 3.75 -1.74 7.53
N GLY A 219 4.28 -0.56 7.83
CA GLY A 219 5.30 -0.38 8.87
C GLY A 219 6.73 -0.76 8.48
N LEU A 220 6.97 -1.36 7.30
CA LEU A 220 8.33 -1.67 6.86
C LEU A 220 9.04 -0.44 6.29
N MET A 221 10.34 -0.34 6.59
CA MET A 221 11.18 0.73 6.05
C MET A 221 11.46 0.48 4.58
N HIS A 222 11.37 1.54 3.77
CA HIS A 222 11.60 1.45 2.34
C HIS A 222 12.07 2.78 1.77
N PHE A 223 12.56 2.75 0.54
CA PHE A 223 13.06 3.92 -0.18
C PHE A 223 12.86 3.77 -1.68
N GLN A 224 12.92 4.90 -2.38
CA GLN A 224 13.03 4.94 -3.83
C GLN A 224 14.19 5.83 -4.26
N PHE A 225 14.88 5.43 -5.33
CA PHE A 225 15.98 6.19 -5.91
C PHE A 225 15.91 6.16 -7.43
N ASN A 226 15.94 7.33 -8.07
CA ASN A 226 15.96 7.42 -9.53
C ASN A 226 17.35 7.10 -10.07
N VAL A 227 17.51 5.86 -10.53
CA VAL A 227 18.74 5.37 -11.18
C VAL A 227 18.85 5.80 -12.65
N GLY A 228 17.76 6.32 -13.22
CA GLY A 228 17.68 6.78 -14.59
C GLY A 228 18.39 8.12 -14.82
N LYS A 229 18.66 8.41 -16.09
CA LYS A 229 19.19 9.71 -16.54
C LYS A 229 18.11 10.75 -16.82
N THR A 230 16.84 10.36 -16.71
CA THR A 230 15.67 11.20 -16.97
C THR A 230 14.78 11.22 -15.74
N GLU A 231 13.80 12.13 -15.74
CA GLU A 231 12.76 12.11 -14.72
C GLU A 231 12.02 10.77 -14.68
N ALA A 232 11.68 10.34 -13.47
CA ALA A 232 10.84 9.18 -13.20
C ALA A 232 9.59 9.62 -12.42
N THR A 233 8.48 8.92 -12.63
CA THR A 233 7.21 9.19 -11.96
C THR A 233 6.63 7.88 -11.47
N MET A 234 6.11 7.86 -10.25
CA MET A 234 5.31 6.74 -9.74
C MET A 234 4.00 7.25 -9.15
N VAL A 235 3.02 6.36 -9.09
CA VAL A 235 1.77 6.56 -8.38
C VAL A 235 1.60 5.40 -7.41
N VAL A 236 1.23 5.73 -6.18
CA VAL A 236 1.09 4.76 -5.10
C VAL A 236 -0.23 4.95 -4.38
N SER A 237 -0.85 3.85 -3.99
CA SER A 237 -2.11 3.81 -3.26
C SER A 237 -1.90 3.13 -1.91
N PHE A 238 -2.71 3.53 -0.94
CA PHE A 238 -2.63 3.04 0.44
C PHE A 238 -3.98 2.48 0.87
N ASN A 239 -3.98 1.40 1.63
CA ASN A 239 -5.19 0.90 2.32
C ASN A 239 -5.46 1.66 3.64
N SER A 240 -5.18 2.96 3.64
CA SER A 240 -5.59 3.88 4.69
C SER A 240 -5.89 5.23 4.09
N GLN A 241 -6.94 5.89 4.59
CA GLN A 241 -7.21 7.30 4.27
C GLN A 241 -6.13 8.23 4.80
N ASN A 242 -5.34 7.79 5.78
CA ASN A 242 -4.24 8.57 6.33
C ASN A 242 -3.06 7.62 6.68
N PRO A 243 -2.18 7.33 5.72
CA PRO A 243 -1.09 6.38 5.91
C PRO A 243 -0.05 6.85 6.95
N SER A 244 -0.01 8.16 7.25
CA SER A 244 1.13 8.86 7.90
C SER A 244 2.40 8.77 7.07
N ILE A 245 3.43 9.52 7.42
CA ILE A 245 4.78 9.26 6.92
C ILE A 245 5.80 9.55 8.02
N VAL A 246 6.80 8.68 8.17
CA VAL A 246 7.93 8.87 9.08
C VAL A 246 9.20 8.81 8.26
N PHE A 247 9.76 9.97 7.94
CA PHE A 247 11.04 10.08 7.25
C PHE A 247 12.19 9.82 8.22
N VAL A 248 12.86 8.68 8.09
CA VAL A 248 13.83 8.19 9.08
C VAL A 248 14.98 9.19 9.28
N PRO A 249 15.66 9.73 8.25
CA PRO A 249 16.76 10.67 8.46
C PRO A 249 16.31 11.95 9.17
N LEU A 250 15.19 12.54 8.74
CA LEU A 250 14.67 13.76 9.34
C LEU A 250 14.21 13.52 10.78
N THR A 251 13.49 12.43 11.06
CA THR A 251 13.02 12.13 12.42
C THR A 251 14.19 11.83 13.36
N LEU A 252 15.27 11.20 12.90
CA LEU A 252 16.45 10.94 13.73
C LEU A 252 17.27 12.20 14.03
N PHE A 253 17.46 13.07 13.03
CA PHE A 253 18.45 14.15 13.12
C PHE A 253 17.85 15.57 13.18
N GLY A 254 16.55 15.73 12.90
CA GLY A 254 15.84 17.02 12.85
C GLY A 254 14.46 16.99 13.51
N SER A 255 14.21 16.08 14.45
CA SER A 255 12.99 16.12 15.27
C SER A 255 12.89 17.41 16.08
N ASN A 256 11.68 17.74 16.57
CA ASN A 256 11.44 18.91 17.41
C ASN A 256 10.82 18.52 18.77
N PRO A 257 11.58 18.58 19.89
CA PRO A 257 13.01 18.89 19.96
C PRO A 257 13.90 17.78 19.37
N PRO A 258 15.17 18.06 19.03
CA PRO A 258 16.08 17.03 18.51
C PRO A 258 16.38 15.93 19.53
N ILE A 259 16.57 14.69 19.06
CA ILE A 259 17.04 13.58 19.92
C ILE A 259 18.38 13.97 20.57
N PRO A 260 18.57 13.78 21.89
CA PRO A 260 19.82 14.14 22.56
C PRO A 260 21.05 13.46 21.95
N THR A 261 22.13 14.22 21.75
CA THR A 261 23.38 13.72 21.17
C THR A 261 23.97 12.51 21.90
N PRO A 262 23.92 12.42 23.25
CA PRO A 262 24.35 11.20 23.96
C PRO A 262 23.57 9.93 23.58
N VAL A 263 22.29 10.06 23.21
CA VAL A 263 21.48 8.92 22.74
C VAL A 263 21.97 8.46 21.37
N LEU A 264 22.13 9.39 20.42
CA LEU A 264 22.54 9.09 19.05
C LEU A 264 23.99 8.59 18.96
N THR A 265 24.92 9.14 19.74
CA THR A 265 26.31 8.65 19.79
C THR A 265 26.36 7.19 20.23
N ARG A 266 25.60 6.82 21.28
CA ARG A 266 25.52 5.44 21.75
C ARG A 266 24.83 4.51 20.75
N ALA A 267 23.71 4.95 20.15
CA ALA A 267 22.94 4.15 19.21
C ALA A 267 23.68 3.92 17.88
N LEU A 268 24.30 4.97 17.33
CA LEU A 268 24.99 4.96 16.05
C LEU A 268 26.46 4.49 16.16
N ARG A 269 27.00 4.40 17.38
CA ARG A 269 28.37 3.95 17.69
C ARG A 269 29.45 4.84 17.05
N VAL A 270 29.20 6.15 17.04
CA VAL A 270 30.11 7.18 16.51
C VAL A 270 30.30 8.30 17.53
N GLU A 271 31.34 9.11 17.32
CA GLU A 271 31.63 10.27 18.17
C GLU A 271 30.60 11.41 17.99
N ALA A 272 30.54 12.30 18.98
CA ALA A 272 29.60 13.42 18.99
C ALA A 272 29.75 14.35 17.78
N GLY A 273 30.98 14.56 17.29
CA GLY A 273 31.25 15.38 16.11
C GLY A 273 30.51 14.90 14.86
N VAL A 274 30.43 13.58 14.65
CA VAL A 274 29.68 12.97 13.54
C VAL A 274 28.18 13.18 13.70
N VAL A 275 27.65 13.03 14.93
CA VAL A 275 26.22 13.25 15.20
C VAL A 275 25.83 14.71 14.98
N GLU A 276 26.62 15.65 15.46
CA GLU A 276 26.36 17.09 15.25
C GLU A 276 26.46 17.46 13.77
N LEU A 277 27.41 16.86 13.03
CA LEU A 277 27.48 17.02 11.58
C LEU A 277 26.19 16.55 10.91
N LEU A 278 25.66 15.37 11.27
CA LEU A 278 24.40 14.86 10.72
C LEU A 278 23.23 15.78 11.08
N LYS A 279 23.07 16.17 12.35
CA LYS A 279 22.03 17.11 12.80
C LYS A 279 22.07 18.44 12.05
N SER A 280 23.25 18.97 11.76
CA SER A 280 23.40 20.22 11.01
C SER A 280 22.80 20.17 9.60
N LYS A 281 22.61 18.98 9.03
CA LYS A 281 21.99 18.78 7.71
C LYS A 281 20.46 18.80 7.74
N PHE A 282 19.84 18.72 8.92
CA PHE A 282 18.38 18.61 9.11
C PHE A 282 17.79 19.69 10.02
N SER A 283 18.55 20.72 10.37
CA SER A 283 18.13 21.77 11.32
C SER A 283 17.01 22.68 10.79
N ALA A 284 16.78 22.70 9.48
CA ALA A 284 15.76 23.52 8.84
C ALA A 284 14.42 22.78 8.60
N GLY A 285 14.32 21.49 8.91
CA GLY A 285 13.20 20.65 8.49
C GLY A 285 13.39 20.05 7.09
N PHE A 286 12.28 19.72 6.42
CA PHE A 286 12.24 19.33 5.00
C PHE A 286 12.38 20.56 4.10
#